data_AF-A0A7J9Q6N5-F1
#
_entry.id   AF-A0A7J9Q6N5-F1
#
_cell.length_a   1.000
_cell.length_b   1.000
_cell.length_c   1.000
_cell.angle_alpha   90.00
_cell.angle_beta   90.00
_cell.angle_gamma   90.00
#
_symmetry.space_group_name_H-M   'P 1'
#
loop_
_entity.id
_entity.type
_entity.pdbx_description
1 polymer ?
#
loop_
_entity_poly.entity_id
_entity_poly.type
_entity_poly.pdbx_seq_one_letter_code
_entity_poly.pdbx_strand_id
1 'polypeptide(L)'
;ELMMLETEDYREVDYSQGIFVFPNKGINNTKIPIIGFGTELKDNKLRDISLKILEEEGIKLRDFIVRGMPELASEGDERNMFVKAEKLNIKTEDDELNKSKKKCIISFTLPKGSYATIVIKKIFG
;
A
#
# COMPACT_ATOMS: atom_id res chain seq x y z
N GLU A 1 7.58 18.14 -0.97
CA GLU A 1 6.85 17.10 -1.74
C GLU A 1 5.84 16.31 -0.91
N LEU A 2 6.15 15.80 0.30
CA LEU A 2 5.14 15.10 1.12
C LEU A 2 4.04 15.97 1.75
N MET A 3 4.24 17.29 1.90
CA MET A 3 3.17 18.20 2.39
C MET A 3 1.92 18.20 1.48
N MET A 4 2.03 17.75 0.23
CA MET A 4 0.91 17.62 -0.70
C MET A 4 0.13 16.30 -0.57
N LEU A 5 0.50 15.43 0.39
CA LEU A 5 -0.10 14.12 0.66
C LEU A 5 -0.88 14.08 1.97
N GLU A 6 -0.92 15.19 2.70
CA GLU A 6 -1.59 15.27 3.99
C GLU A 6 -3.09 15.46 3.77
N THR A 7 -3.89 14.57 4.36
CA THR A 7 -5.34 14.72 4.45
C THR A 7 -5.78 14.27 5.83
N GLU A 8 -6.67 15.02 6.45
CA GLU A 8 -7.36 14.60 7.67
C GLU A 8 -8.62 13.76 7.34
N ASP A 9 -9.06 13.79 6.08
CA ASP A 9 -10.22 13.05 5.59
C ASP A 9 -9.80 11.67 5.04
N TYR A 10 -9.67 10.72 5.96
CA TYR A 10 -9.36 9.32 5.67
C TYR A 10 -10.14 8.38 6.57
N ARG A 11 -10.10 7.09 6.20
CA ARG A 11 -10.63 6.00 7.01
C ARG A 11 -9.53 4.98 7.27
N GLU A 12 -9.49 4.50 8.50
CA GLU A 12 -8.62 3.43 8.93
C GLU A 12 -9.34 2.08 8.84
N VAL A 13 -8.61 1.05 8.44
CA VAL A 13 -9.11 -0.32 8.40
C VAL A 13 -8.04 -1.23 8.98
N ASP A 14 -8.39 -1.96 10.03
CA ASP A 14 -7.48 -2.87 10.71
C ASP A 14 -6.96 -3.98 9.78
N TYR A 15 -5.70 -4.34 10.00
CA TYR A 15 -5.03 -5.43 9.33
C TYR A 15 -4.14 -6.21 10.31
N SER A 16 -3.81 -7.45 9.95
CA SER A 16 -3.01 -8.33 10.81
C SER A 16 -1.63 -7.78 11.17
N GLN A 17 -1.12 -6.81 10.40
CA GLN A 17 0.22 -6.23 10.54
C GLN A 17 0.17 -4.69 10.70
N GLY A 18 -0.95 -4.13 11.15
CA GLY A 18 -1.12 -2.70 11.35
C GLY A 18 -2.44 -2.18 10.79
N ILE A 19 -2.44 -0.97 10.25
CA ILE A 19 -3.65 -0.28 9.81
C ILE A 19 -3.48 0.14 8.35
N PHE A 20 -4.50 -0.10 7.54
CA PHE A 20 -4.61 0.54 6.23
C PHE A 20 -5.27 1.90 6.36
N VAL A 21 -4.62 2.92 5.80
CA VAL A 21 -5.17 4.27 5.68
C VAL A 21 -5.69 4.47 4.28
N PHE A 22 -6.98 4.81 4.19
CA PHE A 22 -7.68 5.00 2.94
C PHE A 22 -8.27 6.41 2.84
N PRO A 23 -7.70 7.31 2.01
CA PRO A 23 -8.24 8.65 1.85
C PRO A 23 -9.65 8.60 1.24
N ASN A 24 -10.54 9.49 1.65
CA ASN A 24 -11.91 9.55 1.13
C ASN A 24 -12.01 10.36 -0.17
N LYS A 25 -11.03 11.23 -0.41
CA LYS A 25 -10.87 11.99 -1.66
C LYS A 25 -9.60 11.57 -2.38
N GLY A 26 -9.53 11.86 -3.67
CA GLY A 26 -8.29 11.69 -4.42
C GLY A 26 -7.21 12.60 -3.84
N ILE A 27 -6.08 12.02 -3.46
CA ILE A 27 -4.89 12.75 -3.04
C ILE A 27 -3.81 12.61 -4.10
N ASN A 28 -2.87 13.55 -4.11
CA ASN A 28 -1.67 13.38 -4.92
C ASN A 28 -0.95 12.09 -4.53
N ASN A 29 -0.20 11.54 -5.46
CA ASN A 29 0.52 10.30 -5.23
C ASN A 29 2.02 10.56 -5.34
N THR A 30 2.78 9.85 -4.53
CA THR A 30 4.24 9.81 -4.64
C THR A 30 4.69 8.37 -4.65
N LYS A 31 5.95 8.16 -5.05
CA LYS A 31 6.64 6.92 -4.77
C LYS A 31 7.25 6.96 -3.37
N ILE A 32 7.20 5.83 -2.70
CA ILE A 32 7.85 5.57 -1.42
C ILE A 32 8.87 4.44 -1.60
N PRO A 33 9.96 4.42 -0.82
CA PRO A 33 10.98 3.40 -0.98
C PRO A 33 10.50 2.04 -0.44
N ILE A 34 10.84 0.98 -1.15
CA ILE A 34 10.98 -0.37 -0.62
C ILE A 34 12.45 -0.47 -0.16
N ILE A 35 12.64 -0.60 1.15
CA ILE A 35 13.98 -0.54 1.75
C ILE A 35 14.84 -1.74 1.32
N GLY A 36 16.07 -1.43 0.92
CA GLY A 36 17.15 -2.36 0.63
C GLY A 36 18.52 -1.71 0.85
N PHE A 37 19.60 -2.40 0.50
CA PHE A 37 20.95 -1.94 0.83
C PHE A 37 21.39 -0.69 0.07
N GLY A 38 20.81 -0.43 -1.10
CA GLY A 38 21.09 0.70 -1.97
C GLY A 38 20.06 1.83 -1.87
N THR A 39 19.09 1.74 -0.95
CA THR A 39 18.03 2.75 -0.85
C THR A 39 18.57 4.14 -0.47
N GLU A 40 18.28 5.13 -1.31
CA GLU A 40 18.62 6.53 -1.08
C GLU A 40 17.45 7.28 -0.42
N LEU A 41 17.58 7.59 0.88
CA LEU A 41 16.55 8.32 1.65
C LEU A 41 16.72 9.84 1.51
N LYS A 42 16.34 10.38 0.35
CA LYS A 42 16.50 11.80 -0.01
C LYS A 42 15.54 12.74 0.71
N ASP A 43 14.27 12.36 0.83
CA ASP A 43 13.26 13.17 1.52
C ASP A 43 13.45 13.06 3.04
N ASN A 44 13.54 14.21 3.72
CA ASN A 44 13.81 14.26 5.16
C ASN A 44 12.74 13.53 5.99
N LYS A 45 11.46 13.70 5.66
CA LYS A 45 10.35 13.09 6.44
C LYS A 45 10.32 11.58 6.26
N LEU A 46 10.43 11.10 5.01
CA LEU A 46 10.51 9.65 4.75
C LEU A 46 11.77 9.04 5.32
N ARG A 47 12.90 9.74 5.27
CA ARG A 47 14.15 9.28 5.88
C ARG A 47 13.97 9.06 7.36
N ASP A 48 13.45 10.05 8.07
CA ASP A 48 13.32 9.99 9.53
C ASP A 48 12.36 8.87 9.96
N ILE A 49 11.23 8.69 9.23
CA ILE A 49 10.31 7.57 9.44
C ILE A 49 10.99 6.23 9.19
N SER A 50 11.70 6.09 8.06
CA SER A 50 12.34 4.83 7.66
C SER A 50 13.46 4.43 8.61
N LEU A 51 14.32 5.38 9.00
CA LEU A 51 15.41 5.14 9.95
C LEU A 51 14.89 4.76 11.33
N LYS A 52 13.81 5.39 11.79
CA LYS A 52 13.17 5.02 13.05
C LYS A 52 12.67 3.58 13.04
N ILE A 53 11.95 3.17 11.98
CA ILE A 53 11.46 1.79 11.85
C ILE A 53 12.64 0.80 11.80
N LEU A 54 13.69 1.10 11.03
CA LEU A 54 14.89 0.27 10.96
C LEU A 54 15.58 0.11 12.32
N GLU A 55 15.65 1.19 13.11
CA GLU A 55 16.18 1.17 14.47
C GLU A 55 15.32 0.32 15.41
N GLU A 56 13.99 0.48 15.36
CA GLU A 56 13.03 -0.30 16.16
C GLU A 56 13.11 -1.80 15.85
N GLU A 57 13.30 -2.16 14.58
CA GLU A 57 13.48 -3.56 14.14
C GLU A 57 14.92 -4.08 14.36
N GLY A 58 15.86 -3.22 14.73
CA GLY A 58 17.27 -3.58 14.91
C GLY A 58 18.00 -3.93 13.60
N ILE A 59 17.54 -3.40 12.47
CA ILE A 59 18.03 -3.70 11.11
C ILE A 59 18.80 -2.51 10.55
N LYS A 60 19.87 -2.76 9.79
CA LYS A 60 20.60 -1.76 9.00
C LYS A 60 20.39 -2.00 7.51
N LEU A 61 20.54 -0.97 6.68
CA LEU A 61 20.46 -1.12 5.21
C LEU A 61 21.39 -2.22 4.68
N ARG A 62 22.61 -2.30 5.22
CA ARG A 62 23.59 -3.33 4.83
C ARG A 62 23.13 -4.77 5.12
N ASP A 63 22.17 -4.96 6.03
CA ASP A 63 21.69 -6.29 6.41
C ASP A 63 20.79 -6.89 5.33
N PHE A 64 20.32 -6.07 4.37
CA PHE A 64 19.72 -6.52 3.11
C PHE A 64 20.75 -7.11 2.12
N ILE A 65 22.04 -7.19 2.48
CA ILE A 65 23.07 -7.94 1.74
C ILE A 65 23.27 -9.31 2.41
N VAL A 66 22.72 -10.35 1.79
CA VAL A 66 22.82 -11.72 2.29
C VAL A 66 24.02 -12.43 1.68
N ARG A 67 25.20 -12.31 2.31
CA ARG A 67 26.47 -12.86 1.76
C ARG A 67 26.43 -14.36 1.45
N GLY A 68 25.70 -15.13 2.26
CA GLY A 68 25.58 -16.58 2.08
C GLY A 68 24.63 -17.01 0.95
N MET A 69 23.75 -16.11 0.52
CA MET A 69 22.77 -16.31 -0.57
C MET A 69 22.61 -14.99 -1.33
N PRO A 70 23.58 -14.61 -2.18
CA PRO A 70 23.59 -13.30 -2.85
C PRO A 70 22.33 -13.00 -3.66
N GLU A 71 21.63 -14.02 -4.16
CA GLU A 71 20.35 -13.93 -4.86
C GLU A 71 19.19 -13.38 -4.01
N LEU A 72 19.34 -13.40 -2.67
CA LEU A 72 18.39 -12.80 -1.74
C LEU A 72 18.74 -11.35 -1.39
N ALA A 73 19.88 -10.83 -1.87
CA ALA A 73 20.23 -9.45 -1.62
C ALA A 73 19.20 -8.52 -2.29
N SER A 74 18.73 -7.52 -1.55
CA SER A 74 17.75 -6.55 -2.04
C SER A 74 18.37 -5.17 -2.09
N GLU A 75 18.56 -4.64 -3.30
CA GLU A 75 19.06 -3.27 -3.50
C GLU A 75 18.06 -2.21 -3.00
N GLY A 76 16.78 -2.58 -2.98
CA GLY A 76 15.67 -1.67 -2.75
C GLY A 76 15.02 -1.27 -4.06
N ASP A 77 13.83 -0.68 -3.98
CA ASP A 77 13.06 -0.22 -5.14
C ASP A 77 12.15 0.93 -4.68
N GLU A 78 11.30 1.43 -5.56
CA GLU A 78 10.28 2.42 -5.25
C GLU A 78 8.90 1.92 -5.66
N ARG A 79 7.89 2.28 -4.86
CA ARG A 79 6.51 1.89 -5.11
C ARG A 79 5.57 3.07 -4.93
N ASN A 80 4.57 3.18 -5.81
CA ASN A 80 3.49 4.14 -5.64
C ASN A 80 2.79 3.92 -4.30
N MET A 81 2.65 5.00 -3.51
CA MET A 81 2.00 4.97 -2.20
C MET A 81 0.50 4.67 -2.33
N PHE A 82 -0.15 5.29 -3.31
CA PHE A 82 -1.55 5.09 -3.62
C PHE A 82 -1.74 4.55 -5.04
N VAL A 83 -2.84 3.84 -5.26
CA VAL A 83 -3.26 3.38 -6.59
C VAL A 83 -4.73 3.70 -6.75
N LYS A 84 -5.07 4.36 -7.86
CA LYS A 84 -6.45 4.62 -8.22
C LYS A 84 -7.03 3.43 -8.97
N ALA A 85 -8.14 2.91 -8.49
CA ALA A 85 -8.94 1.91 -9.19
C ALA A 85 -9.72 2.61 -10.32
N GLU A 86 -9.24 2.47 -11.55
CA GLU A 86 -9.85 3.12 -12.71
C GLU A 86 -11.10 2.38 -13.16
N LYS A 87 -12.06 3.10 -13.77
CA LYS A 87 -13.31 2.53 -14.31
C LYS A 87 -14.09 1.70 -13.28
N LEU A 88 -14.09 2.14 -12.02
CA LEU A 88 -14.83 1.48 -10.95
C LEU A 88 -16.34 1.52 -11.24
N ASN A 89 -16.95 0.35 -11.25
CA ASN A 89 -18.39 0.18 -11.35
C ASN A 89 -18.84 -0.89 -10.34
N ILE A 90 -19.92 -0.59 -9.62
CA ILE A 90 -20.47 -1.43 -8.54
C ILE A 90 -21.95 -1.64 -8.82
N LYS A 91 -22.39 -2.89 -8.81
CA LYS A 91 -23.80 -3.28 -9.04
C LYS A 91 -24.21 -4.30 -7.98
N THR A 92 -25.47 -4.28 -7.57
CA THR A 92 -26.03 -5.32 -6.69
C THR A 92 -27.18 -6.02 -7.39
N GLU A 93 -27.26 -7.33 -7.21
CA GLU A 93 -28.34 -8.17 -7.76
C GLU A 93 -28.67 -9.29 -6.77
N ASP A 94 -29.78 -10.01 -7.00
CA ASP A 94 -30.13 -11.17 -6.18
C ASP A 94 -29.05 -12.25 -6.25
N ASP A 95 -28.73 -12.83 -5.09
CA ASP A 95 -27.74 -13.90 -4.98
C ASP A 95 -28.39 -15.25 -5.31
N GLU A 96 -27.95 -15.87 -6.40
CA GLU A 96 -28.43 -17.16 -6.87
C GLU A 96 -28.02 -18.34 -5.97
N LEU A 97 -26.96 -18.19 -5.18
CA LEU A 97 -26.44 -19.23 -4.29
C LEU A 97 -26.97 -19.08 -2.85
N ASN A 98 -27.34 -17.87 -2.45
CA ASN A 98 -27.80 -17.57 -1.10
C ASN A 98 -29.20 -16.96 -1.11
N LYS A 99 -30.23 -17.79 -0.90
CA LYS A 99 -31.63 -17.37 -0.87
C LYS A 99 -31.84 -16.16 0.06
N SER A 100 -32.55 -15.15 -0.46
CA SER A 100 -32.86 -13.89 0.22
C SER A 100 -31.64 -13.00 0.53
N LYS A 101 -30.48 -13.27 -0.06
CA LYS A 101 -29.32 -12.37 -0.02
C LYS A 101 -29.10 -11.67 -1.37
N LYS A 102 -28.28 -10.62 -1.34
CA LYS A 102 -27.80 -9.90 -2.53
C LYS A 102 -26.32 -10.23 -2.73
N LYS A 103 -25.90 -10.32 -3.99
CA LYS A 103 -24.48 -10.31 -4.36
C LYS A 103 -24.09 -8.96 -4.93
N CYS A 104 -22.80 -8.62 -4.81
CA CYS A 104 -22.24 -7.37 -5.30
C CYS A 104 -21.22 -7.66 -6.40
N ILE A 105 -21.46 -7.15 -7.61
CA ILE A 105 -20.55 -7.26 -8.74
C ILE A 105 -19.73 -5.98 -8.83
N ILE A 106 -18.41 -6.13 -8.75
CA ILE A 106 -17.46 -5.02 -8.77
C ILE A 106 -16.51 -5.22 -9.93
N SER A 107 -16.38 -4.19 -10.77
CA SER A 107 -15.46 -4.15 -11.90
C SER A 107 -14.59 -2.91 -11.84
N PHE A 108 -13.27 -3.05 -12.02
CA PHE A 108 -12.30 -1.96 -12.07
C PHE A 108 -11.03 -2.41 -12.79
N THR A 109 -10.17 -1.45 -13.13
CA THR A 109 -8.82 -1.70 -13.69
C THR A 109 -7.76 -1.26 -12.68
N LEU A 110 -6.72 -2.07 -12.53
CA LEU A 110 -5.55 -1.76 -11.69
C LEU A 110 -4.25 -1.87 -12.50
N PRO A 111 -3.23 -1.08 -12.17
CA PRO A 111 -1.89 -1.27 -12.71
C PRO A 111 -1.25 -2.55 -12.16
N LYS A 112 -0.20 -3.03 -12.85
CA LYS A 112 0.59 -4.17 -12.40
C LYS A 112 1.13 -3.96 -10.98
N GLY A 113 1.26 -5.06 -10.23
CA GLY A 113 1.72 -5.03 -8.83
C GLY A 113 0.66 -4.58 -7.83
N SER A 114 -0.57 -4.29 -8.25
CA SER A 114 -1.68 -3.92 -7.36
C SER A 114 -2.56 -5.13 -7.03
N TYR A 115 -3.22 -5.09 -5.87
CA TYR A 115 -4.04 -6.19 -5.38
C TYR A 115 -5.52 -5.79 -5.36
N ALA A 116 -6.37 -6.56 -6.03
CA ALA A 116 -7.82 -6.35 -6.03
C ALA A 116 -8.41 -6.40 -4.61
N THR A 117 -7.85 -7.21 -3.73
CA THR A 117 -8.26 -7.34 -2.32
C THR A 117 -8.17 -6.02 -1.55
N ILE A 118 -7.22 -5.14 -1.89
CA ILE A 118 -7.09 -3.81 -1.27
C ILE A 118 -8.26 -2.90 -1.68
N VAL A 119 -8.72 -3.00 -2.93
CA VAL A 119 -9.92 -2.28 -3.40
C VAL A 119 -11.16 -2.76 -2.64
N ILE A 120 -11.31 -4.08 -2.48
CA ILE A 120 -12.42 -4.67 -1.72
C ILE A 120 -12.40 -4.20 -0.26
N LYS A 121 -11.22 -4.18 0.38
CA LYS A 121 -11.05 -3.61 1.73
C LYS A 121 -11.42 -2.13 1.79
N LYS A 122 -11.02 -1.30 0.82
CA LYS A 122 -11.45 0.11 0.74
C LYS A 122 -12.98 0.25 0.65
N ILE A 123 -13.66 -0.66 -0.05
CA ILE A 123 -15.11 -0.56 -0.24
C ILE A 123 -15.89 -1.05 0.99
N PHE A 124 -15.46 -2.15 1.63
CA PHE A 124 -16.27 -2.87 2.63
C PHE A 124 -15.64 -3.06 4.01
N GLY A 125 -14.31 -3.01 4.14
CA GLY A 125 -13.66 -3.05 5.46
C GLY A 125 -13.75 -1.71 6.11
#